data_AF-A0A8J7SWD1-F1
#
_entry.id   AF-A0A8J7SWD1-F1
#
_cell.length_a   1.000
_cell.length_b   1.000
_cell.length_c   1.000
_cell.angle_alpha   90.00
_cell.angle_beta   90.00
_cell.angle_gamma   90.00
#
_symmetry.space_group_name_H-M   'P 1'
#
loop_
_entity.id
_entity.type
_entity.pdbx_description
1 polymer ?
#
loop_
_entity_poly.entity_id
_entity_poly.type
_entity_poly.pdbx_seq_one_letter_code
_entity_poly.pdbx_strand_id
1 'polypeptide(L)'
;MNQRRLSQLMCDALRGHLAGRSPRPPDAGLLIWRVFGDLAGRRTWHAHGPNPISHGEIEAYGWVMRLPLAPHHVDLILALDRVWLEHSINTLRAGAAGNRPEVPQVSQRPLSPDLFDAMTG
;
A
#
# COMPACT_ATOMS: atom_id res chain seq x y z
N MET A 1 20.55 18.91 -8.31
CA MET A 1 20.60 17.65 -7.55
C MET A 1 20.32 16.49 -8.50
N ASN A 2 21.09 15.40 -8.46
CA ASN A 2 20.89 14.26 -9.36
C ASN A 2 19.58 13.52 -9.02
N GLN A 3 18.75 13.20 -10.02
CA GLN A 3 17.46 12.53 -9.88
C GLN A 3 17.54 11.25 -9.04
N ARG A 4 18.58 10.43 -9.25
CA ARG A 4 18.78 9.18 -8.48
C ARG A 4 18.99 9.47 -6.99
N ARG A 5 19.76 10.51 -6.68
CA ARG A 5 20.02 10.92 -5.29
C ARG A 5 18.75 11.46 -4.62
N LEU A 6 17.95 12.25 -5.34
CA LEU A 6 16.67 12.74 -4.81
C LEU A 6 15.71 11.58 -4.53
N SER A 7 15.60 10.62 -5.45
CA SER A 7 14.77 9.43 -5.26
C SER A 7 15.19 8.63 -4.01
N GLN A 8 16.49 8.41 -3.82
CA GLN A 8 17.01 7.74 -2.61
C GLN A 8 16.63 8.49 -1.33
N LEU A 9 16.90 9.79 -1.27
CA LEU A 9 16.58 10.62 -0.09
C LEU A 9 15.08 10.62 0.21
N MET A 10 14.23 10.67 -0.82
CA MET A 10 12.77 10.61 -0.68
C MET A 10 12.31 9.25 -0.13
N CYS A 11 12.84 8.14 -0.67
CA CYS A 11 12.55 6.80 -0.18
C CYS A 11 13.04 6.59 1.25
N ASP A 12 14.22 7.10 1.62
CA ASP A 12 14.76 7.00 2.97
C ASP A 12 13.93 7.83 3.97
N ALA A 13 13.49 9.02 3.58
CA ALA A 13 12.57 9.82 4.37
C ALA A 13 11.24 9.09 4.60
N LEU A 14 10.70 8.41 3.57
CA LEU A 14 9.49 7.62 3.70
C LEU A 14 9.67 6.40 4.60
N ARG A 15 10.74 5.62 4.43
CA ARG A 15 11.06 4.51 5.35
C ARG A 15 11.19 4.97 6.79
N GLY A 16 11.86 6.12 6.99
CA GLY A 16 11.98 6.72 8.31
C GLY A 16 10.63 7.11 8.90
N HIS A 17 9.75 7.69 8.09
CA HIS A 17 8.41 8.04 8.50
C HIS A 17 7.56 6.82 8.87
N LEU A 18 7.60 5.76 8.05
CA LEU A 18 6.92 4.50 8.30
C LEU A 18 7.43 3.75 9.54
N ALA A 19 8.69 3.99 9.92
CA ALA A 19 9.27 3.52 11.18
C ALA A 19 8.90 4.40 12.41
N GLY A 20 7.97 5.36 12.25
CA GLY A 20 7.47 6.22 13.33
C GLY A 20 8.29 7.51 13.56
N ARG A 21 9.28 7.83 12.72
CA ARG A 21 10.02 9.09 12.81
C ARG A 21 9.24 10.23 12.15
N SER A 22 9.52 11.47 12.56
CA SER A 22 8.96 12.63 11.87
C SER A 22 9.42 12.67 10.41
N PRO A 23 8.51 12.88 9.45
CA PRO A 23 8.87 12.92 8.04
C PRO A 23 9.74 14.16 7.77
N ARG A 24 10.90 13.95 7.14
CA ARG A 24 11.82 15.01 6.71
C ARG A 24 12.21 14.80 5.24
N PRO A 25 11.26 14.94 4.29
CA PRO A 25 11.58 14.88 2.87
C PRO A 25 12.51 16.05 2.48
N PRO A 26 13.39 15.87 1.48
CA PRO A 26 14.15 16.98 0.89
C PRO A 26 13.25 18.07 0.33
N ASP A 27 13.67 19.34 0.44
CA ASP A 27 12.91 20.50 -0.06
C ASP A 27 12.50 20.37 -1.53
N ALA A 28 13.42 19.88 -2.38
CA ALA A 28 13.17 19.66 -3.80
C ALA A 28 12.11 18.58 -4.08
N GLY A 29 11.75 17.77 -3.09
CA GLY A 29 10.75 16.70 -3.20
C GLY A 29 9.44 16.99 -2.46
N LEU A 30 9.26 18.16 -1.85
CA LEU A 30 8.08 18.48 -1.03
C LEU A 30 6.77 18.37 -1.82
N LEU A 31 6.75 18.85 -3.06
CA LEU A 31 5.59 18.71 -3.94
C LEU A 31 5.24 17.23 -4.13
N ILE A 32 6.24 16.41 -4.45
CA ILE A 32 6.06 14.97 -4.68
C ILE A 32 5.60 14.25 -3.42
N TRP A 33 6.17 14.61 -2.27
CA TRP A 33 5.76 14.09 -0.98
C TRP A 33 4.27 14.32 -0.72
N ARG A 34 3.79 15.55 -0.98
CA ARG A 34 2.37 15.90 -0.85
C ARG A 34 1.50 15.11 -1.82
N VAL A 35 1.85 15.11 -3.11
CA VAL A 35 1.10 14.38 -4.14
C VAL A 35 0.98 12.90 -3.80
N PHE A 36 2.10 12.28 -3.41
CA PHE A 36 2.12 10.88 -2.98
C PHE A 36 1.23 10.65 -1.76
N GLY A 37 1.32 11.48 -0.72
CA GLY A 37 0.47 11.35 0.46
C GLY A 37 -1.02 11.46 0.14
N ASP A 38 -1.39 12.40 -0.74
CA ASP A 38 -2.76 12.59 -1.19
C ASP A 38 -3.30 11.38 -1.96
N LEU A 39 -2.52 10.82 -2.88
CA LEU A 39 -2.88 9.61 -3.63
C LEU A 39 -2.91 8.38 -2.71
N ALA A 40 -1.89 8.20 -1.89
CA ALA A 40 -1.74 7.07 -0.98
C ALA A 40 -2.88 6.96 0.02
N GLY A 41 -3.41 8.08 0.50
CA GLY A 41 -4.55 8.11 1.43
C GLY A 41 -5.90 7.81 0.80
N ARG A 42 -6.00 7.83 -0.54
CA ARG A 42 -7.26 7.63 -1.30
C ARG A 42 -7.29 6.31 -2.08
N ARG A 43 -6.19 5.56 -2.04
CA ARG A 43 -6.07 4.27 -2.75
C ARG A 43 -7.12 3.26 -2.27
N THR A 44 -7.53 2.40 -3.17
CA THR A 44 -8.41 1.28 -2.86
C THR A 44 -7.63 0.10 -2.25
N TRP A 45 -8.36 -0.80 -1.58
CA TRP A 45 -7.81 -1.99 -0.94
C TRP A 45 -8.52 -3.24 -1.46
N HIS A 46 -7.79 -4.34 -1.56
CA HIS A 46 -8.33 -5.67 -1.86
C HIS A 46 -7.95 -6.66 -0.74
N ALA A 47 -8.45 -7.90 -0.83
CA ALA A 47 -8.25 -8.93 0.20
C ALA A 47 -6.77 -9.19 0.56
N HIS A 48 -5.84 -8.96 -0.38
CA HIS A 48 -4.41 -9.17 -0.20
C HIS A 48 -3.62 -7.89 0.11
N GLY A 49 -4.29 -6.79 0.47
CA GLY A 49 -3.66 -5.52 0.82
C GLY A 49 -4.00 -4.36 -0.12
N PRO A 50 -3.22 -3.28 -0.08
CA PRO A 50 -3.50 -2.06 -0.81
C PRO A 50 -3.16 -2.18 -2.31
N ASN A 51 -3.94 -1.50 -3.16
CA ASN A 51 -3.65 -1.42 -4.58
C ASN A 51 -2.48 -0.44 -4.86
N PRO A 52 -1.62 -0.73 -5.86
CA PRO A 52 -0.61 0.21 -6.33
C PRO A 52 -1.24 1.46 -6.93
N ILE A 53 -0.54 2.59 -6.82
CA ILE A 53 -0.94 3.84 -7.48
C ILE A 53 -0.70 3.67 -8.99
N SER A 54 -1.76 3.85 -9.77
CA SER A 54 -1.75 3.73 -11.23
C SER A 54 -1.34 5.04 -11.92
N HIS A 55 -0.87 4.94 -13.17
CA HIS A 55 -0.59 6.12 -14.00
C HIS A 55 -1.84 6.97 -14.23
N GLY A 56 -3.02 6.33 -14.37
CA GLY A 56 -4.29 7.04 -14.55
C GLY A 56 -4.68 7.87 -13.32
N GLU A 57 -4.40 7.38 -12.10
CA GLU A 57 -4.61 8.17 -10.88
C GLU A 57 -3.65 9.38 -10.81
N ILE A 58 -2.39 9.19 -11.21
CA ILE A 58 -1.39 10.27 -11.23
C ILE A 58 -1.77 11.33 -12.28
N GLU A 59 -2.19 10.90 -13.46
CA GLU A 59 -2.66 11.78 -14.53
C GLU A 59 -3.91 12.56 -14.10
N ALA A 60 -4.92 11.86 -13.58
CA ALA A 60 -6.16 12.49 -13.09
C ALA A 60 -5.86 13.51 -11.99
N TYR A 61 -4.97 13.17 -11.05
CA TYR A 61 -4.56 14.09 -10.00
C TYR A 61 -3.86 15.33 -10.57
N GLY A 62 -2.90 15.14 -11.49
CA GLY A 62 -2.21 16.24 -12.16
C GLY A 62 -3.17 17.17 -12.90
N TRP A 63 -4.18 16.59 -13.57
CA TRP A 63 -5.20 17.35 -14.28
C TRP A 63 -6.12 18.13 -13.34
N VAL A 64 -6.70 17.48 -12.32
CA VAL A 64 -7.60 18.12 -11.35
C VAL A 64 -6.90 19.23 -10.58
N MET A 65 -5.66 18.99 -10.14
CA MET A 65 -4.89 19.93 -9.33
C MET A 65 -4.12 20.97 -10.18
N ARG A 66 -4.26 20.91 -11.51
CA ARG A 66 -3.56 21.77 -12.48
C ARG A 66 -2.04 21.77 -12.27
N LEU A 67 -1.49 20.59 -11.99
CA LEU A 67 -0.08 20.38 -11.69
C LEU A 67 0.62 19.69 -12.88
N PRO A 68 1.59 20.35 -13.55
CA PRO A 68 2.31 19.72 -14.65
C PRO A 68 3.32 18.68 -14.12
N LEU A 69 2.89 17.42 -14.04
CA LEU A 69 3.73 16.31 -13.62
C LEU A 69 4.57 15.79 -14.81
N ALA A 70 5.84 16.19 -14.86
CA ALA A 70 6.83 15.62 -15.76
C ALA A 70 7.17 14.15 -15.44
N PRO A 71 7.73 13.37 -16.39
CA PRO A 71 8.00 11.93 -16.19
C PRO A 71 8.82 11.61 -14.93
N HIS A 72 9.83 12.43 -14.63
CA HIS A 72 10.66 12.23 -13.44
C HIS A 72 9.90 12.44 -12.11
N HIS A 73 8.80 13.18 -12.11
CA HIS A 73 7.91 13.28 -10.96
C HIS A 73 7.10 11.99 -10.78
N VAL A 74 6.59 11.44 -11.89
CA VAL A 74 5.88 10.15 -11.89
C VAL A 74 6.78 9.05 -11.36
N ASP A 75 8.03 9.00 -11.82
CA ASP A 75 9.04 8.04 -11.33
C ASP A 75 9.25 8.13 -9.81
N LEU A 76 9.29 9.34 -9.25
CA LEU A 76 9.43 9.53 -7.81
C LEU A 76 8.19 9.09 -7.04
N ILE A 77 6.98 9.38 -7.54
CA ILE A 77 5.72 8.94 -6.93
C ILE A 77 5.70 7.40 -6.88
N LEU A 78 6.02 6.75 -8.00
CA LEU A 78 6.06 5.29 -8.08
C LEU A 78 7.17 4.68 -7.20
N ALA A 79 8.31 5.36 -7.05
CA ALA A 79 9.37 4.91 -6.14
C ALA A 79 8.93 4.95 -4.68
N LEU A 80 8.23 6.02 -4.27
CA LEU A 80 7.62 6.12 -2.93
C LEU A 80 6.55 5.04 -2.74
N ASP A 81 5.72 4.79 -3.75
CA ASP A 81 4.66 3.79 -3.67
C ASP A 81 5.21 2.38 -3.45
N ARG A 82 6.29 2.00 -4.14
CA ARG A 82 6.97 0.71 -3.90
C ARG A 82 7.41 0.53 -2.45
N VAL A 83 8.02 1.56 -1.86
CA VAL A 83 8.46 1.54 -0.45
C VAL A 83 7.28 1.39 0.49
N TRP A 84 6.19 2.11 0.21
CA TRP A 84 4.99 2.05 1.03
C TRP A 84 4.31 0.68 0.92
N LEU A 85 4.14 0.13 -0.29
CA LEU A 85 3.55 -1.18 -0.53
C LEU A 85 4.35 -2.30 0.16
N GLU A 86 5.68 -2.28 0.03
CA GLU A 86 6.56 -3.24 0.70
C GLU A 86 6.35 -3.20 2.22
N HIS A 87 6.33 -2.00 2.80
CA HIS A 87 6.07 -1.83 4.23
C HIS A 87 4.66 -2.32 4.62
N SER A 88 3.62 -1.96 3.88
CA SER A 88 2.24 -2.37 4.17
C SER A 88 2.07 -3.88 4.11
N ILE A 89 2.62 -4.55 3.09
CA ILE A 89 2.59 -6.01 2.96
C ILE A 89 3.32 -6.67 4.12
N ASN A 90 4.50 -6.17 4.49
CA ASN A 90 5.28 -6.71 5.60
C ASN A 90 4.53 -6.54 6.94
N THR A 91 3.88 -5.40 7.16
CA THR A 91 3.05 -5.16 8.36
C THR A 91 1.84 -6.08 8.42
N LEU A 92 1.15 -6.30 7.30
CA LEU A 92 0.03 -7.27 7.22
C LEU A 92 0.51 -8.70 7.53
N ARG A 93 1.64 -9.13 6.95
CA ARG A 93 2.24 -10.45 7.22
C ARG A 93 2.66 -10.61 8.68
N ALA A 94 3.26 -9.58 9.28
CA ALA A 94 3.64 -9.61 10.68
C ALA A 94 2.41 -9.69 11.60
N GLY A 95 1.34 -8.96 11.29
CA GLY A 95 0.06 -9.05 12.01
C GLY A 95 -0.58 -10.45 11.88
N ALA A 96 -0.55 -11.04 10.69
CA ALA A 96 -1.02 -12.40 10.45
C ALA A 96 -0.15 -13.47 11.14
N ALA A 97 1.15 -13.26 11.29
CA ALA A 97 2.03 -14.16 12.04
C ALA A 97 1.82 -14.06 13.57
N GLY A 98 1.41 -12.89 14.07
CA GLY A 98 1.00 -12.69 15.46
C GLY A 98 -0.34 -13.34 15.81
N ASN A 99 -1.26 -13.39 14.84
CA ASN A 99 -2.47 -14.23 14.90
C ASN A 99 -2.14 -15.63 14.37
N ARG A 100 -1.63 -16.49 15.26
CA ARG A 100 -1.48 -17.94 15.01
C ARG A 100 -2.73 -18.43 14.25
N PRO A 101 -2.58 -19.17 13.12
CA PRO A 101 -3.73 -19.61 12.36
C PRO A 101 -4.65 -20.37 13.32
N GLU A 102 -5.88 -19.89 13.45
CA GLU A 102 -6.96 -20.70 13.99
C GLU A 102 -6.95 -21.97 13.14
N VAL A 103 -6.52 -23.07 13.74
CA VAL A 103 -6.61 -24.40 13.14
C VAL A 103 -8.02 -24.49 12.58
N PRO A 104 -8.23 -24.82 11.30
CA PRO A 104 -9.58 -24.95 10.77
C PRO A 104 -10.36 -25.78 11.78
N GLN A 105 -11.46 -25.24 12.32
CA GLN A 105 -12.35 -26.03 13.16
C GLN A 105 -12.97 -27.09 12.23
N VAL A 106 -12.23 -28.17 12.01
CA VAL A 106 -12.75 -29.36 11.36
C VAL A 106 -13.75 -29.91 12.36
N SER A 107 -15.03 -29.77 12.04
CA SER A 107 -16.10 -30.32 12.85
C SER A 107 -15.84 -31.82 13.03
N GLN A 108 -15.64 -32.26 14.28
CA GLN A 108 -15.49 -33.68 14.61
C GLN A 108 -16.79 -34.49 14.46
N ARG A 109 -17.86 -33.86 13.95
CA ARG A 109 -19.10 -34.53 13.59
C ARG A 109 -18.91 -35.15 12.20
N PRO A 110 -18.99 -36.49 12.07
CA PRO A 110 -19.14 -37.10 10.75
C PRO A 110 -20.38 -36.50 10.09
N LEU A 111 -20.26 -36.07 8.82
CA LEU A 111 -21.42 -35.80 7.98
C LEU A 111 -22.19 -37.11 7.85
N SER A 112 -23.23 -37.30 8.67
CA SER A 112 -24.13 -38.44 8.50
C SER A 112 -25.10 -38.13 7.35
N PRO A 113 -25.46 -39.12 6.54
CA PRO A 113 -26.47 -38.97 5.48
C PRO A 113 -27.78 -38.35 5.99
N ASP A 114 -28.21 -38.72 7.20
CA ASP A 114 -29.42 -38.19 7.82
C ASP A 114 -29.37 -36.66 8.05
N LEU A 115 -28.18 -36.12 8.32
CA LEU A 115 -27.99 -34.68 8.56
C LEU A 115 -27.96 -33.89 7.24
N PHE A 116 -27.57 -34.54 6.14
CA PHE A 116 -27.62 -33.97 4.80
C PHE A 116 -29.05 -33.94 4.26
N ASP A 117 -29.81 -35.03 4.42
CA ASP A 117 -31.22 -35.09 4.03
C ASP A 117 -32.08 -34.07 4.81
N ALA A 118 -31.82 -33.87 6.10
CA ALA A 118 -32.52 -32.88 6.91
C ALA A 118 -32.26 -31.41 6.51
N MET A 119 -31.15 -31.13 5.79
CA MET A 119 -30.81 -29.78 5.34
C MET A 119 -31.24 -29.49 3.89
N THR A 120 -31.50 -30.52 3.10
CA THR A 120 -31.77 -30.41 1.66
C THR A 120 -33.15 -30.90 1.24
N GLY A 121 -33.91 -31.49 2.16
CA GLY A 121 -35.33 -31.83 2.03
C GLY A 121 -36.27 -30.66 2.25
#